data_AF-A0A0K8QHT7-F1
#
_entry.id   AF-A0A0K8QHT7-F1
#
_cell.length_a   1.000
_cell.length_b   1.000
_cell.length_c   1.000
_cell.angle_alpha   90.00
_cell.angle_beta   90.00
_cell.angle_gamma   90.00
#
_symmetry.space_group_name_H-M   'P 1'
#
loop_
_entity.id
_entity.type
_entity.pdbx_description
1 polymer ?
#
loop_
_entity_poly.entity_id
_entity_poly.type
_entity_poly.pdbx_seq_one_letter_code
_entity_poly.pdbx_strand_id
1 'polypeptide(L)'
;MKQMRLRYAGVCRVCGVPLPARTEAIYESETKTVRCLECATESTETMSTDLERADDELSADESGVAGSSARREYERRKTKDEERLREKWGRFGGLAVALSDERQSTKAWDQGAIGEERLGARLDSLAPDGLAVLHDRLIPGSKANIDHIAITPGGIWVIDAKRYKGGPQLKIEGGILRPRVERLLVGRRDCTKLVDGVLKQVDLVRDLVGDVPVTGVLCFVEADWP
;
A
#
# COMPACT_ATOMS: atom_id res chain seq x y z
N MET A 1 -14.24 13.87 -15.00
CA MET A 1 -15.21 14.90 -15.44
C MET A 1 -15.06 15.15 -16.94
N LYS A 2 -16.13 15.42 -17.70
CA LYS A 2 -16.04 15.64 -19.16
C LYS A 2 -16.74 16.93 -19.58
N GLN A 3 -16.02 17.84 -20.23
CA GLN A 3 -16.64 18.99 -20.89
C GLN A 3 -17.45 18.50 -22.08
N MET A 4 -18.72 18.87 -22.13
CA MET A 4 -19.60 18.52 -23.23
C MET A 4 -20.69 19.56 -23.43
N ARG A 5 -21.22 19.57 -24.65
CA ARG A 5 -22.38 20.39 -25.00
C ARG A 5 -23.65 19.66 -24.57
N LEU A 6 -24.47 20.30 -23.73
CA LEU A 6 -25.66 19.68 -23.15
C LEU A 6 -26.69 19.34 -24.24
N ARG A 7 -27.24 18.13 -24.19
CA ARG A 7 -28.32 17.72 -25.11
C ARG A 7 -29.69 18.28 -24.71
N TYR A 8 -29.89 18.51 -23.40
CA TYR A 8 -31.12 19.01 -22.79
C TYR A 8 -30.79 20.13 -21.80
N ALA A 9 -31.79 20.94 -21.44
CA ALA A 9 -31.60 21.94 -20.39
C ALA A 9 -31.35 21.24 -19.04
N GLY A 10 -30.45 21.81 -18.25
CA GLY A 10 -30.08 21.33 -16.91
C GLY A 10 -29.91 22.48 -15.94
N VAL A 11 -29.47 22.17 -14.72
CA VAL A 11 -29.17 23.15 -13.68
C VAL A 11 -27.81 22.83 -13.12
N CYS A 12 -26.94 23.85 -12.98
CA CYS A 12 -25.64 23.66 -12.34
C CYS A 12 -25.85 23.17 -10.90
N ARG A 13 -25.26 22.04 -10.53
CA ARG A 13 -25.36 21.48 -9.18
C ARG A 13 -24.81 22.42 -8.09
N VAL A 14 -23.79 23.23 -8.44
CA VAL A 14 -23.06 24.07 -7.48
C VAL A 14 -23.77 25.39 -7.25
N CYS A 15 -23.94 26.21 -8.29
CA CYS A 15 -24.51 27.55 -8.18
C CYS A 15 -26.03 27.61 -8.46
N GLY A 16 -26.65 26.51 -8.90
CA GLY A 16 -28.08 26.48 -9.20
C GLY A 16 -28.48 27.22 -10.48
N VAL A 17 -27.52 27.72 -11.28
CA VAL A 17 -27.85 28.46 -12.51
C VAL A 17 -28.52 27.54 -13.55
N PRO A 18 -29.60 27.97 -14.21
CA PRO A 18 -30.17 27.25 -15.34
C PRO A 18 -29.18 27.21 -16.51
N LEU A 19 -28.93 26.02 -17.05
CA LEU A 19 -28.09 25.78 -18.20
C LEU A 19 -28.97 25.34 -19.38
N PRO A 20 -29.22 26.21 -20.37
CA PRO A 20 -30.02 25.86 -21.54
C PRO A 20 -29.46 24.65 -22.30
N ALA A 21 -30.32 24.01 -23.10
CA ALA A 21 -29.86 23.00 -24.04
C ALA A 21 -28.83 23.62 -24.99
N ARG A 22 -27.80 22.84 -25.34
CA ARG A 22 -26.63 23.22 -26.15
C ARG A 22 -25.63 24.17 -25.47
N THR A 23 -25.77 24.46 -24.18
CA THR A 23 -24.73 25.14 -23.40
C THR A 23 -23.55 24.20 -23.16
N GLU A 24 -22.33 24.74 -23.16
CA GLU A 24 -21.15 23.99 -22.72
C GLU A 24 -21.10 23.91 -21.20
N ALA A 25 -20.94 22.70 -20.69
CA ALA A 25 -20.93 22.42 -19.26
C ALA A 25 -20.03 21.20 -18.98
N ILE A 26 -19.67 21.02 -17.72
CA ILE A 26 -18.96 19.83 -17.26
C ILE A 26 -19.98 18.79 -16.80
N TYR A 27 -19.93 17.59 -17.38
CA TYR A 27 -20.69 16.44 -16.91
C TYR A 27 -19.87 15.62 -15.91
N GLU A 28 -20.48 15.33 -14.76
CA GLU A 28 -19.94 14.46 -13.72
C GLU A 28 -20.60 13.07 -13.85
N SER A 29 -19.83 12.07 -14.27
CA SER A 29 -20.35 10.73 -14.54
C SER A 29 -20.77 9.96 -13.28
N GLU A 30 -20.09 10.19 -12.15
CA GLU A 30 -20.35 9.53 -10.87
C GLU A 30 -21.70 9.92 -10.29
N THR A 31 -22.01 11.22 -10.32
CA THR A 31 -23.20 11.83 -9.72
C THR A 31 -24.32 12.06 -10.74
N LYS A 32 -24.02 11.89 -12.03
CA LYS A 32 -24.91 12.18 -13.17
C LYS A 32 -25.43 13.62 -13.16
N THR A 33 -24.64 14.56 -12.62
CA THR A 33 -24.97 15.98 -12.55
C THR A 33 -24.17 16.80 -13.56
N VAL A 34 -24.62 18.04 -13.79
CA VAL A 34 -23.94 19.00 -14.66
C VAL A 34 -23.49 20.22 -13.85
N ARG A 35 -22.33 20.78 -14.22
CA ARG A 35 -21.73 21.96 -13.59
C ARG A 35 -21.41 22.99 -14.68
N CYS A 36 -21.64 24.28 -14.42
CA CYS A 36 -21.25 25.34 -15.35
C CYS A 36 -19.72 25.44 -15.43
N LEU A 37 -19.21 26.07 -16.50
CA LEU A 37 -17.77 26.24 -16.70
C LEU A 37 -17.13 27.11 -15.60
N GLU A 38 -17.83 28.14 -15.12
CA GLU A 38 -17.35 29.02 -14.03
C GLU A 38 -17.12 28.25 -12.72
N CYS A 39 -18.10 27.48 -12.26
CA CYS A 39 -17.92 26.63 -11.08
C CYS A 39 -16.90 25.51 -11.30
N ALA A 40 -16.54 25.21 -12.56
CA ALA A 40 -15.47 24.27 -12.87
C ALA A 40 -14.09 24.93 -12.81
N THR A 41 -13.95 26.17 -13.28
CA THR A 41 -12.71 26.95 -13.19
C THR A 41 -12.38 27.29 -11.74
N GLU A 42 -13.35 27.71 -10.92
CA GLU A 42 -13.12 28.02 -9.49
C GLU A 42 -12.62 26.79 -8.70
N SER A 43 -13.15 25.60 -9.00
CA SER A 43 -12.65 24.36 -8.39
C SER A 43 -11.25 23.98 -8.89
N THR A 44 -10.90 24.37 -10.12
CA THR A 44 -9.57 24.12 -10.68
C THR A 44 -8.55 25.09 -10.10
N GLU A 45 -8.93 26.36 -9.91
CA GLU A 45 -8.13 27.40 -9.28
C GLU A 45 -7.83 27.06 -7.81
N THR A 46 -8.83 26.56 -7.08
CA THR A 46 -8.66 26.07 -5.70
C THR A 46 -7.68 24.88 -5.65
N MET A 47 -7.82 23.92 -6.57
CA MET A 47 -6.89 22.79 -6.67
C MET A 47 -5.46 23.21 -7.06
N SER A 48 -5.29 24.26 -7.88
CA SER A 48 -3.96 24.78 -8.22
C SER A 48 -3.31 25.57 -7.08
N THR A 49 -4.08 26.29 -6.26
CA THR A 49 -3.56 26.95 -5.06
C THR A 49 -3.24 25.97 -3.93
N ASP A 50 -3.95 24.84 -3.87
CA ASP A 50 -3.64 23.75 -2.94
C ASP A 50 -2.38 22.98 -3.36
N LEU A 51 -2.07 22.89 -4.67
CA LEU A 51 -0.84 22.25 -5.17
C LEU A 51 0.43 23.06 -4.89
N GLU A 52 0.36 24.39 -4.83
CA GLU A 52 1.51 25.24 -4.43
C GLU A 52 1.70 25.35 -2.91
N ARG A 53 0.79 24.77 -2.13
CA ARG A 53 0.85 24.74 -0.65
C ARG A 53 0.86 23.32 -0.06
N ALA A 54 0.86 22.29 -0.90
CA ALA A 54 1.00 20.88 -0.54
C ALA A 54 2.47 20.43 -0.48
N ASP A 55 3.39 21.37 -0.24
CA ASP A 55 4.72 21.07 0.34
C ASP A 55 4.61 20.79 1.85
N ASP A 56 3.40 20.77 2.41
CA ASP A 56 3.12 20.32 3.77
C ASP A 56 3.30 18.80 3.81
N GLU A 57 4.36 18.39 4.52
CA GLU A 57 4.67 17.01 4.89
C GLU A 57 3.37 16.26 5.22
N LEU A 58 3.05 15.21 4.45
CA LEU A 58 2.04 14.22 4.85
C LEU A 58 2.36 13.81 6.28
N SER A 59 1.54 14.26 7.24
CA SER A 59 1.81 13.99 8.63
C SER A 59 1.89 12.47 8.85
N ALA A 60 2.76 12.03 9.75
CA ALA A 60 2.99 10.61 10.02
C ALA A 60 1.69 9.82 10.35
N ASP A 61 0.63 10.53 10.76
CA ASP A 61 -0.68 9.95 11.04
C ASP A 61 -1.43 9.53 9.76
N GLU A 62 -1.31 10.31 8.68
CA GLU A 62 -1.97 10.00 7.40
C GLU A 62 -1.16 8.99 6.57
N SER A 63 0.18 9.10 6.57
CA SER A 63 1.05 8.11 5.93
C SER A 63 1.05 6.78 6.68
N GLY A 64 0.87 6.80 8.00
CA GLY A 64 0.94 5.63 8.86
C GLY A 64 2.37 5.18 9.17
N VAL A 65 2.48 4.18 10.04
CA VAL A 65 3.77 3.70 10.54
C VAL A 65 4.11 2.34 9.93
N ALA A 66 5.29 2.24 9.32
CA ALA A 66 5.81 0.99 8.79
C ALA A 66 5.88 -0.11 9.86
N GLY A 67 5.37 -1.30 9.52
CA GLY A 67 5.42 -2.46 10.41
C GLY A 67 4.51 -2.40 11.64
N SER A 68 3.62 -1.40 11.75
CA SER A 68 2.83 -1.20 12.98
C SER A 68 1.93 -2.41 13.30
N SER A 69 1.30 -3.01 12.29
CA SER A 69 0.44 -4.18 12.43
C SER A 69 1.24 -5.43 12.81
N ALA A 70 2.40 -5.64 12.19
CA ALA A 70 3.31 -6.75 12.50
C ALA A 70 3.87 -6.64 13.93
N ARG A 71 4.27 -5.44 14.34
CA ARG A 71 4.75 -5.15 15.71
C ARG A 71 3.65 -5.42 16.74
N ARG A 72 2.43 -4.96 16.49
CA ARG A 72 1.28 -5.21 17.39
C ARG A 72 0.96 -6.69 17.54
N GLU A 73 1.03 -7.48 16.46
CA GLU A 73 0.80 -8.92 16.54
C GLU A 73 1.95 -9.66 17.24
N TYR A 74 3.20 -9.22 17.06
CA TYR A 74 4.35 -9.71 17.83
C TYR A 74 4.14 -9.51 19.33
N GLU A 75 3.86 -8.26 19.74
CA GLU A 75 3.65 -7.90 21.15
C GLU A 75 2.50 -8.72 21.75
N ARG A 76 1.36 -8.80 21.05
CA ARG A 76 0.21 -9.59 21.50
C ARG A 76 0.56 -11.05 21.74
N ARG A 77 1.32 -11.67 20.83
CA ARG A 77 1.72 -13.08 20.96
C ARG A 77 2.72 -13.29 22.07
N LYS A 78 3.69 -12.38 22.20
CA LYS A 78 4.67 -12.39 23.28
C LYS A 78 4.00 -12.30 24.64
N THR A 79 3.10 -11.33 24.85
CA THR A 79 2.33 -11.20 26.09
C THR A 79 1.56 -12.47 26.41
N LYS A 80 0.87 -13.05 25.42
CA LYS A 80 0.11 -14.30 25.61
C LYS A 80 1.00 -15.50 25.94
N ASP A 81 2.17 -15.59 25.34
CA ASP A 81 3.14 -16.65 25.64
C ASP A 81 3.71 -16.47 27.07
N GLU A 82 4.02 -15.25 27.47
CA GLU A 82 4.45 -14.92 28.84
C GLU A 82 3.37 -15.21 29.89
N GLU A 83 2.12 -14.83 29.63
CA GLU A 83 0.98 -15.13 30.51
C GLU A 83 0.82 -16.63 30.70
N ARG A 84 0.86 -17.40 29.61
CA ARG A 84 0.80 -18.87 29.67
C ARG A 84 1.95 -19.46 30.47
N LEU A 85 3.16 -18.90 30.37
CA LEU A 85 4.31 -19.32 31.17
C LEU A 85 4.11 -18.99 32.65
N ARG A 86 3.58 -17.81 32.97
CA ARG A 86 3.24 -17.41 34.35
C ARG A 86 2.15 -18.28 34.95
N GLU A 87 1.07 -18.56 34.21
CA GLU A 87 0.00 -19.46 34.65
C GLU A 87 0.52 -20.88 34.90
N LYS A 88 1.36 -21.40 34.00
CA LYS A 88 1.89 -22.76 34.10
C LYS A 88 2.85 -22.95 35.27
N TRP A 89 3.63 -21.92 35.62
CA TRP A 89 4.70 -22.01 36.63
C TRP A 89 4.39 -21.27 37.94
N GLY A 90 3.23 -20.62 38.05
CA GLY A 90 2.76 -19.97 39.28
C GLY A 90 3.79 -19.02 39.88
N ARG A 91 4.21 -19.27 41.13
CA ARG A 91 5.23 -18.48 41.85
C ARG A 91 6.59 -18.42 41.16
N PHE A 92 6.90 -19.34 40.24
CA PHE A 92 8.15 -19.34 39.47
C PHE A 92 8.01 -18.75 38.06
N GLY A 93 6.83 -18.20 37.73
CA GLY A 93 6.50 -17.66 36.41
C GLY A 93 7.47 -16.60 35.90
N GLY A 94 7.95 -15.70 36.75
CA GLY A 94 8.90 -14.66 36.35
C GLY A 94 10.25 -15.22 35.89
N LEU A 95 10.78 -16.21 36.60
CA LEU A 95 12.03 -16.89 36.22
C LEU A 95 11.84 -17.74 34.96
N ALA A 96 10.69 -18.41 34.84
CA ALA A 96 10.35 -19.21 33.67
C ALA A 96 10.25 -18.37 32.39
N VAL A 97 9.68 -17.17 32.48
CA VAL A 97 9.65 -16.21 31.35
C VAL A 97 11.06 -15.75 30.99
N ALA A 98 11.88 -15.39 31.97
CA ALA A 98 13.24 -14.89 31.73
C ALA A 98 14.18 -15.94 31.09
N LEU A 99 13.94 -17.23 31.36
CA LEU A 99 14.75 -18.34 30.85
C LEU A 99 14.14 -19.02 29.61
N SER A 100 12.88 -18.73 29.28
CA SER A 100 12.22 -19.35 28.14
C SER A 100 12.67 -18.70 26.83
N ASP A 101 13.09 -19.53 25.90
CA ASP A 101 13.33 -19.10 24.53
C ASP A 101 12.00 -18.77 23.85
N GLU A 102 11.91 -17.60 23.22
CA GLU A 102 10.69 -17.17 22.55
C GLU A 102 10.37 -18.08 21.36
N ARG A 103 9.08 -18.39 21.17
CA ARG A 103 8.63 -19.31 20.12
C ARG A 103 9.05 -18.82 18.75
N GLN A 104 9.51 -19.73 17.89
CA GLN A 104 9.90 -19.40 16.51
C GLN A 104 8.78 -18.69 15.74
N SER A 105 7.51 -19.04 15.98
CA SER A 105 6.36 -18.39 15.36
C SER A 105 6.17 -16.94 15.78
N THR A 106 6.65 -16.54 16.96
CA THR A 106 6.58 -15.18 17.51
C THR A 106 7.79 -14.39 17.05
N LYS A 107 9.00 -14.99 17.12
CA LYS A 107 10.24 -14.44 16.52
C LYS A 107 10.07 -14.11 15.03
N ALA A 108 9.31 -14.91 14.28
CA ALA A 108 9.04 -14.64 12.87
C ALA A 108 8.26 -13.33 12.62
N TRP A 109 7.37 -12.92 13.53
CA TRP A 109 6.64 -11.65 13.43
C TRP A 109 7.53 -10.45 13.76
N ASP A 110 8.37 -10.55 14.79
CA ASP A 110 9.37 -9.51 15.09
C ASP A 110 10.33 -9.30 13.92
N GLN A 111 10.81 -10.40 13.34
CA GLN A 111 11.68 -10.37 12.16
C GLN A 111 10.99 -9.77 10.93
N GLY A 112 9.68 -9.99 10.76
CA GLY A 112 8.88 -9.36 9.71
C GLY A 112 8.77 -7.85 9.93
N ALA A 113 8.37 -7.45 11.14
CA ALA A 113 8.23 -6.05 11.53
C ALA A 113 9.53 -5.27 11.34
N ILE A 114 10.67 -5.81 11.75
CA ILE A 114 12.00 -5.19 11.54
C ILE A 114 12.29 -4.97 10.04
N GLY A 115 11.89 -5.90 9.17
CA GLY A 115 12.07 -5.77 7.73
C GLY A 115 11.25 -4.62 7.15
N GLU A 116 9.97 -4.55 7.53
CA GLU A 116 9.04 -3.49 7.14
C GLU A 116 9.45 -2.12 7.71
N GLU A 117 9.81 -2.04 9.00
CA GLU A 117 10.29 -0.81 9.67
C GLU A 117 11.55 -0.25 8.98
N ARG A 118 12.52 -1.10 8.64
CA ARG A 118 13.75 -0.69 7.94
C ARG A 118 13.49 -0.17 6.53
N LEU A 119 12.63 -0.86 5.79
CA LEU A 119 12.26 -0.44 4.44
C LEU A 119 11.48 0.87 4.50
N GLY A 120 10.51 0.98 5.41
CA GLY A 120 9.74 2.19 5.65
C GLY A 120 10.63 3.39 5.93
N ALA A 121 11.54 3.29 6.90
CA ALA A 121 12.48 4.37 7.21
C ALA A 121 13.34 4.79 6.01
N ARG A 122 13.70 3.85 5.14
CA ARG A 122 14.44 4.18 3.91
C ARG A 122 13.57 4.89 2.89
N LEU A 123 12.31 4.49 2.73
CA LEU A 123 11.35 5.17 1.86
C LEU A 123 11.04 6.58 2.38
N ASP A 124 10.85 6.75 3.69
CA ASP A 124 10.64 8.06 4.33
C ASP A 124 11.82 9.01 4.08
N SER A 125 13.05 8.48 4.09
CA SER A 125 14.24 9.29 3.81
C SER A 125 14.31 9.85 2.38
N LEU A 126 13.48 9.31 1.47
CA LEU A 126 13.37 9.77 0.08
C LEU A 126 12.20 10.75 -0.11
N ALA A 127 11.44 11.07 0.95
CA ALA A 127 10.32 12.01 0.86
C ALA A 127 10.70 13.39 0.28
N PRO A 128 11.87 13.97 0.60
CA PRO A 128 12.32 15.23 -0.02
C PRO A 128 12.48 15.18 -1.54
N ASP A 129 12.60 13.99 -2.14
CA ASP A 129 12.77 13.81 -3.59
C ASP A 129 11.42 13.72 -4.34
N GLY A 130 10.32 14.16 -3.72
CA GLY A 130 8.97 14.11 -4.30
C GLY A 130 8.31 12.74 -4.20
N LEU A 131 8.69 11.95 -3.19
CA LEU A 131 8.12 10.63 -2.90
C LEU A 131 7.13 10.76 -1.74
N ALA A 132 5.85 10.50 -1.98
CA ALA A 132 4.88 10.28 -0.90
C ALA A 132 4.77 8.79 -0.61
N VAL A 133 4.72 8.39 0.66
CA VAL A 133 4.67 6.98 1.06
C VAL A 133 3.52 6.76 2.04
N LEU A 134 2.74 5.70 1.83
CA LEU A 134 1.70 5.23 2.74
C LEU A 134 2.08 3.85 3.24
N HIS A 135 2.14 3.66 4.55
CA HIS A 135 2.54 2.41 5.18
C HIS A 135 1.36 1.68 5.80
N ASP A 136 1.41 0.34 5.81
CA ASP A 136 0.52 -0.53 6.59
C ASP A 136 -0.97 -0.29 6.30
N ARG A 137 -1.33 -0.17 5.01
CA ARG A 137 -2.70 0.14 4.57
C ARG A 137 -3.57 -1.11 4.59
N LEU A 138 -4.65 -1.10 5.37
CA LEU A 138 -5.58 -2.22 5.48
C LEU A 138 -6.33 -2.46 4.18
N ILE A 139 -6.40 -3.72 3.74
CA ILE A 139 -7.20 -4.12 2.59
C ILE A 139 -8.67 -4.28 3.02
N PRO A 140 -9.63 -3.55 2.41
CA PRO A 140 -11.04 -3.68 2.74
C PRO A 140 -11.55 -5.12 2.64
N GLY A 141 -12.32 -5.56 3.64
CA GLY A 141 -12.86 -6.93 3.70
C GLY A 141 -11.84 -8.02 4.06
N SER A 142 -10.60 -7.64 4.37
CA SER A 142 -9.52 -8.56 4.78
C SER A 142 -8.92 -8.15 6.12
N LYS A 143 -8.09 -9.04 6.68
CA LYS A 143 -7.17 -8.73 7.79
C LYS A 143 -5.74 -8.49 7.30
N ALA A 144 -5.52 -8.53 5.99
CA ALA A 144 -4.22 -8.30 5.37
C ALA A 144 -4.03 -6.82 5.07
N ASN A 145 -2.79 -6.37 5.14
CA ASN A 145 -2.39 -5.02 4.83
C ASN A 145 -1.50 -5.01 3.58
N ILE A 146 -1.36 -3.84 2.97
CA ILE A 146 -0.31 -3.51 2.01
C ILE A 146 0.80 -2.85 2.80
N ASP A 147 2.01 -3.41 2.73
CA ASP A 147 3.13 -2.97 3.56
C ASP A 147 3.47 -1.50 3.25
N HIS A 148 3.75 -1.18 1.99
CA HIS A 148 3.99 0.20 1.55
C HIS A 148 3.40 0.50 0.16
N ILE A 149 2.87 1.72 0.01
CA ILE A 149 2.46 2.31 -1.27
C ILE A 149 3.27 3.59 -1.46
N ALA A 150 4.15 3.60 -2.44
CA ALA A 150 4.94 4.76 -2.80
C ALA A 150 4.32 5.47 -4.02
N ILE A 151 4.17 6.78 -3.95
CA ILE A 151 3.58 7.63 -4.97
C ILE A 151 4.67 8.57 -5.48
N THR A 152 4.96 8.50 -6.77
CA THR A 152 5.92 9.37 -7.45
C THR A 152 5.26 10.07 -8.64
N PRO A 153 5.91 11.10 -9.22
CA PRO A 153 5.43 11.68 -10.48
C PRO A 153 5.32 10.66 -11.64
N GLY A 154 6.03 9.54 -11.57
CA GLY A 154 5.99 8.47 -12.57
C GLY A 154 4.89 7.42 -12.36
N GLY A 155 4.21 7.43 -11.22
CA GLY A 155 3.15 6.47 -10.88
C GLY A 155 3.25 5.94 -9.46
N ILE A 156 2.53 4.84 -9.21
CA ILE A 156 2.36 4.23 -7.89
C ILE A 156 3.11 2.90 -7.83
N TRP A 157 3.76 2.67 -6.70
CA TRP A 157 4.55 1.48 -6.41
C TRP A 157 3.95 0.77 -5.20
N VAL A 158 3.47 -0.46 -5.39
CA VAL A 158 3.01 -1.34 -4.32
C VAL A 158 4.18 -2.21 -3.90
N ILE A 159 4.70 -1.98 -2.70
CA ILE A 159 5.94 -2.58 -2.23
C ILE A 159 5.63 -3.52 -1.08
N ASP A 160 5.96 -4.79 -1.25
CA ASP A 160 5.81 -5.84 -0.24
C ASP A 160 7.20 -6.22 0.29
N ALA A 161 7.39 -6.07 1.60
CA ALA A 161 8.66 -6.29 2.26
C ALA A 161 8.80 -7.77 2.65
N LYS A 162 9.93 -8.38 2.29
CA LYS A 162 10.16 -9.80 2.54
C LYS A 162 11.55 -10.06 3.06
N ARG A 163 11.64 -10.66 4.24
CA ARG A 163 12.91 -11.05 4.84
C ARG A 163 13.28 -12.49 4.45
N TYR A 164 14.05 -12.62 3.38
CA TYR A 164 14.60 -13.89 2.92
C TYR A 164 16.12 -13.80 2.81
N LYS A 165 16.79 -14.92 3.04
CA LYS A 165 18.23 -15.10 2.78
C LYS A 165 18.42 -15.87 1.48
N GLY A 166 19.48 -15.54 0.74
CA GLY A 166 19.75 -16.08 -0.58
C GLY A 166 19.31 -15.13 -1.70
N GLY A 167 19.97 -15.25 -2.86
CA GLY A 167 19.70 -14.41 -4.02
C GLY A 167 18.34 -14.70 -4.67
N PRO A 168 17.50 -13.69 -4.91
CA PRO A 168 16.30 -13.79 -5.73
C PRO A 168 16.67 -14.05 -7.19
N GLN A 169 16.05 -15.04 -7.82
CA GLN A 169 16.33 -15.46 -9.18
C GLN A 169 15.04 -15.78 -9.92
N LEU A 170 14.91 -15.27 -11.15
CA LEU A 170 13.89 -15.71 -12.08
C LEU A 170 14.33 -17.02 -12.73
N LYS A 171 13.57 -18.09 -12.51
CA LYS A 171 13.76 -19.36 -13.19
C LYS A 171 12.63 -19.58 -14.19
N ILE A 172 12.98 -19.64 -15.46
CA ILE A 172 12.06 -19.95 -16.55
C ILE A 172 12.18 -21.43 -16.87
N GLU A 173 11.09 -22.18 -16.75
CA GLU A 173 10.97 -23.58 -17.12
C GLU A 173 9.97 -23.75 -18.26
N GLY A 174 10.11 -24.81 -19.08
CA GLY A 174 9.24 -25.04 -20.24
C GLY A 174 9.68 -24.30 -21.51
N GLY A 175 8.85 -24.32 -22.55
CA GLY A 175 9.18 -23.79 -23.88
C GLY A 175 8.41 -24.48 -25.01
N ILE A 176 9.11 -24.86 -26.08
CA ILE A 176 8.51 -25.28 -27.36
C ILE A 176 7.50 -26.43 -27.23
N LEU A 177 7.70 -27.35 -26.27
CA LEU A 177 6.87 -28.56 -26.10
C LEU A 177 6.08 -28.60 -24.78
N ARG A 178 6.27 -27.63 -23.88
CA ARG A 178 5.64 -27.59 -22.55
C ARG A 178 5.32 -26.15 -22.18
N PRO A 179 4.21 -25.87 -21.48
CA PRO A 179 3.88 -24.50 -21.06
C PRO A 179 5.07 -23.81 -20.40
N ARG A 180 5.35 -22.58 -20.83
CA ARG A 180 6.36 -21.73 -20.18
C ARG A 180 5.85 -21.35 -18.80
N VAL A 181 6.63 -21.64 -17.78
CA VAL A 181 6.34 -21.30 -16.39
C VAL A 181 7.50 -20.47 -15.86
N GLU A 182 7.16 -19.34 -15.26
CA GLU A 182 8.11 -18.44 -14.63
C GLU A 182 8.00 -18.60 -13.12
N ARG A 183 9.14 -18.83 -12.46
CA ARG A 183 9.22 -19.03 -11.02
C ARG A 183 10.17 -18.04 -10.39
N LEU A 184 9.77 -17.49 -9.26
CA LEU A 184 10.66 -16.74 -8.38
C LEU A 184 11.30 -17.72 -7.41
N LEU A 185 12.61 -17.91 -7.51
CA LEU A 185 13.38 -18.65 -6.52
C LEU A 185 14.13 -17.68 -5.60
N VAL A 186 14.16 -17.98 -4.30
CA VAL A 186 15.06 -17.30 -3.36
C VAL A 186 15.90 -18.36 -2.68
N GLY A 187 17.19 -18.41 -3.05
CA GLY A 187 18.04 -19.56 -2.75
C GLY A 187 17.48 -20.85 -3.38
N ARG A 188 17.01 -21.80 -2.54
CA ARG A 188 16.41 -23.07 -2.98
C ARG A 188 14.87 -23.10 -2.89
N ARG A 189 14.25 -22.02 -2.43
CA ARG A 189 12.81 -21.98 -2.15
C ARG A 189 12.06 -21.43 -3.35
N ASP A 190 10.94 -22.06 -3.70
CA ASP A 190 9.97 -21.50 -4.63
C ASP A 190 9.11 -20.46 -3.90
N CYS A 191 9.27 -19.21 -4.32
CA CYS A 191 8.64 -18.03 -3.76
C CYS A 191 7.65 -17.39 -4.75
N THR A 192 7.23 -18.10 -5.79
CA THR A 192 6.32 -17.59 -6.83
C THR A 192 5.00 -17.04 -6.26
N LYS A 193 4.50 -17.64 -5.17
CA LYS A 193 3.30 -17.16 -4.48
C LYS A 193 3.42 -15.74 -3.91
N LEU A 194 4.64 -15.24 -3.68
CA LEU A 194 4.85 -13.84 -3.27
C LEU A 194 4.50 -12.89 -4.41
N VAL A 195 4.82 -13.29 -5.65
CA VAL A 195 4.46 -12.53 -6.86
C VAL A 195 2.94 -12.49 -7.01
N ASP A 196 2.26 -13.64 -6.86
CA ASP A 196 0.79 -13.68 -6.90
C ASP A 196 0.16 -12.78 -5.82
N GLY A 197 0.80 -12.68 -4.66
CA GLY A 197 0.37 -11.81 -3.56
C GLY A 197 0.44 -10.33 -3.92
N VAL A 198 1.60 -9.86 -4.38
CA VAL A 198 1.78 -8.44 -4.73
C VAL A 198 0.94 -8.05 -5.96
N LEU A 199 0.76 -8.94 -6.93
CA LEU A 199 -0.09 -8.67 -8.10
C LEU A 199 -1.56 -8.44 -7.70
N LYS A 200 -2.08 -9.19 -6.73
CA LYS A 200 -3.43 -8.93 -6.19
C LYS A 200 -3.52 -7.56 -5.51
N GLN A 201 -2.49 -7.16 -4.76
CA GLN A 201 -2.45 -5.83 -4.14
C GLN A 201 -2.39 -4.72 -5.20
N VAL A 202 -1.61 -4.93 -6.27
CA VAL A 202 -1.56 -4.02 -7.42
C VAL A 202 -2.93 -3.86 -8.06
N ASP A 203 -3.66 -4.95 -8.29
CA ASP A 203 -4.99 -4.88 -8.89
C ASP A 203 -5.97 -4.09 -8.01
N LEU A 204 -5.93 -4.29 -6.68
CA LEU A 204 -6.72 -3.51 -5.72
C LEU A 204 -6.41 -2.00 -5.81
N VAL A 205 -5.15 -1.63 -5.95
CA VAL A 205 -4.74 -0.23 -6.07
C VAL A 205 -5.15 0.34 -7.43
N ARG A 206 -4.97 -0.42 -8.52
CA ARG A 206 -5.39 -0.02 -9.88
C ARG A 206 -6.87 0.32 -9.97
N ASP A 207 -7.71 -0.51 -9.34
CA ASP A 207 -9.16 -0.30 -9.31
C ASP A 207 -9.56 1.05 -8.67
N LEU A 208 -8.69 1.62 -7.82
CA LEU A 208 -8.94 2.90 -7.13
C LEU A 208 -8.37 4.12 -7.87
N VAL A 209 -7.32 3.95 -8.66
CA VAL A 209 -6.52 5.07 -9.19
C VAL A 209 -6.66 5.30 -10.70
N GLY A 210 -7.45 4.47 -11.39
CA GLY A 210 -7.75 4.64 -12.81
C GLY A 210 -6.52 4.48 -13.71
N ASP A 211 -6.24 5.48 -14.55
CA ASP A 211 -5.19 5.42 -15.58
C ASP A 211 -3.75 5.65 -15.04
N VAL A 212 -3.60 5.86 -13.73
CA VAL A 212 -2.27 6.04 -13.11
C VAL A 212 -1.49 4.71 -13.17
N PRO A 213 -0.23 4.69 -13.66
CA PRO A 213 0.57 3.49 -13.68
C PRO A 213 0.78 2.92 -12.27
N VAL A 214 0.52 1.62 -12.08
CA VAL A 214 0.77 0.91 -10.82
C VAL A 214 1.71 -0.26 -11.06
N THR A 215 2.81 -0.30 -10.31
CA THR A 215 3.87 -1.32 -10.39
C THR A 215 4.03 -2.03 -9.05
N GLY A 216 4.02 -3.36 -9.07
CA GLY A 216 4.29 -4.18 -7.87
C GLY A 216 5.78 -4.47 -7.71
N VAL A 217 6.28 -4.42 -6.47
CA VAL A 217 7.68 -4.66 -6.13
C VAL A 217 7.75 -5.59 -4.92
N LEU A 218 8.58 -6.62 -5.01
CA LEU A 218 9.01 -7.43 -3.87
C LEU A 218 10.36 -6.91 -3.38
N CYS A 219 10.41 -6.37 -2.17
CA CYS A 219 11.65 -5.89 -1.57
C CYS A 219 12.23 -6.95 -0.64
N PHE A 220 13.32 -7.59 -1.05
CA PHE A 220 14.02 -8.58 -0.22
C PHE A 220 15.12 -7.91 0.60
N VAL A 221 14.85 -7.64 1.88
CA VAL A 221 15.70 -6.80 2.76
C VAL A 221 17.02 -7.46 3.20
N GLU A 222 17.08 -8.79 3.23
CA GLU A 222 18.29 -9.56 3.61
C GLU A 222 18.77 -10.52 2.51
N ALA A 223 18.30 -10.30 1.29
CA ALA A 223 18.70 -11.09 0.15
C ALA A 223 20.10 -10.71 -0.34
N ASP A 224 20.75 -11.68 -0.98
CA ASP A 224 22.00 -11.48 -1.68
C ASP A 224 21.69 -10.95 -3.09
N TRP A 225 21.61 -9.62 -3.25
CA TRP A 225 21.45 -8.98 -4.56
C TRP A 225 22.80 -8.93 -5.31
N PRO A 226 22.80 -9.12 -6.65
CA PRO A 226 24.03 -9.08 -7.47
C PRO A 226 24.66 -7.69 -7.56
#